data_AF-A0A2H9PQP6-F1
#
_entry.id   AF-A0A2H9PQP6-F1
#
_cell.length_a   1.000
_cell.length_b   1.000
_cell.length_c   1.000
_cell.angle_alpha   90.00
_cell.angle_beta   90.00
_cell.angle_gamma   90.00
#
_symmetry.space_group_name_H-M   'P 1'
#
loop_
_entity.id
_entity.type
_entity.pdbx_description
1 polymer ?
#
loop_
_entity_poly.entity_id
_entity_poly.type
_entity_poly.pdbx_seq_one_letter_code
_entity_poly.pdbx_strand_id
1 'polypeptide(L)'
;MLTRTKTIIAGLALLVGLGVGYQCSRSPPEIVAVETLSLNLDNNKRQVATKSLEDGLKDLAEIARTADQEEAYAFLPQTQEWIEVGVNENDDKFNGNVYCHQGQCVGYTKVSIDSDKLEELMKKHPEVRVYHIHPTDFAKKLIAEYFSQAQKGNLDQRDAYFQARQEVDFHGLPSTDDLLKIFGDERDIYSINPQGKLVMGVVAEDSVITFSLTDYGINYFGEMGWFKWQSFRTDFRRDRFFQTIPWTPSFDSDQNREMACETLSGPYLQVTYQRLNNSNSLEDTF
;
A
#
# COMPACT_ATOMS: atom_id res chain seq x y z
N MET A 1 -42.05 22.11 63.23
CA MET A 1 -42.78 20.88 62.82
C MET A 1 -42.27 20.47 61.44
N LEU A 2 -41.80 19.24 61.32
CA LEU A 2 -41.13 18.67 60.15
C LEU A 2 -42.01 18.69 58.89
N THR A 3 -41.56 19.38 57.84
CA THR A 3 -42.11 19.24 56.49
C THR A 3 -41.16 18.38 55.65
N ARG A 4 -41.69 17.22 55.23
CA ARG A 4 -41.03 16.20 54.43
C ARG A 4 -40.78 16.71 53.00
N THR A 5 -39.53 16.77 52.58
CA THR A 5 -39.14 16.90 51.17
C THR A 5 -39.21 15.53 50.51
N LYS A 6 -40.08 15.39 49.50
CA LYS A 6 -40.23 14.17 48.70
C LYS A 6 -39.08 14.08 47.70
N THR A 7 -38.33 12.99 47.77
CA THR A 7 -37.38 12.53 46.76
C THR A 7 -38.13 12.18 45.48
N ILE A 8 -37.78 12.79 44.35
CA ILE A 8 -38.18 12.34 43.01
C ILE A 8 -37.00 11.53 42.47
N ILE A 9 -37.14 10.20 42.49
CA ILE A 9 -36.29 9.28 41.74
C ILE A 9 -36.91 9.20 40.34
N ALA A 10 -36.38 9.97 39.39
CA ALA A 10 -36.68 9.77 37.98
C ALA A 10 -35.88 8.57 37.50
N GLY A 11 -36.59 7.51 37.13
CA GLY A 11 -36.02 6.25 36.67
C GLY A 11 -35.22 6.42 35.39
N LEU A 12 -33.96 6.00 35.43
CA LEU A 12 -33.18 5.68 34.23
C LEU A 12 -33.84 4.44 33.60
N ALA A 13 -34.57 4.63 32.51
CA ALA A 13 -34.97 3.53 31.65
C ALA A 13 -33.71 2.96 30.99
N LEU A 14 -33.34 1.75 31.42
CA LEU A 14 -32.27 0.95 30.85
C LEU A 14 -32.73 0.51 29.44
N LEU A 15 -32.39 1.29 28.43
CA LEU A 15 -32.45 0.88 27.03
C LEU A 15 -31.34 -0.16 26.80
N VAL A 16 -31.66 -1.42 27.07
CA VAL A 16 -30.88 -2.56 26.56
C VAL A 16 -31.07 -2.56 25.05
N GLY A 17 -30.18 -1.84 24.37
CA GLY A 17 -30.02 -1.96 22.93
C GLY A 17 -29.63 -3.40 22.64
N LEU A 18 -30.58 -4.17 22.10
CA LEU A 18 -30.30 -5.41 21.39
C LEU A 18 -29.47 -5.04 20.17
N GLY A 19 -28.16 -4.98 20.37
CA GLY A 19 -27.18 -4.91 19.31
C GLY A 19 -27.33 -6.19 18.50
N VAL A 20 -28.10 -6.11 17.41
CA VAL A 20 -28.10 -7.12 16.36
C VAL A 20 -26.72 -7.01 15.72
N GLY A 21 -25.75 -7.70 16.31
CA GLY A 21 -24.44 -7.91 15.74
C GLY A 21 -24.63 -8.71 14.47
N TYR A 22 -24.76 -8.02 13.34
CA TYR A 22 -24.46 -8.60 12.04
C TYR A 22 -22.94 -8.81 11.99
N GLN A 23 -22.45 -9.79 12.75
CA GLN A 23 -21.18 -10.42 12.43
C GLN A 23 -21.45 -11.29 11.20
N CYS A 24 -21.32 -10.68 10.03
CA CYS A 24 -21.01 -11.44 8.82
C CYS A 24 -19.64 -12.08 9.05
N SER A 25 -19.61 -13.24 9.73
CA SER A 25 -18.40 -14.03 9.85
C SER A 25 -18.13 -14.59 8.46
N ARG A 26 -17.31 -13.91 7.67
CA ARG A 26 -16.74 -14.51 6.46
C ARG A 26 -15.94 -15.72 6.92
N SER A 27 -16.15 -16.86 6.27
CA SER A 27 -15.30 -18.02 6.53
C SER A 27 -13.86 -17.64 6.14
N PRO A 28 -12.84 -18.09 6.89
CA PRO A 28 -11.46 -17.89 6.48
C PRO A 28 -11.24 -18.41 5.04
N PRO A 29 -10.42 -17.73 4.23
CA PRO A 29 -10.13 -18.20 2.88
C PRO A 29 -9.43 -19.57 2.89
N GLU A 30 -9.70 -20.38 1.87
CA GLU A 30 -8.99 -21.62 1.61
C GLU A 30 -7.51 -21.34 1.29
N ILE A 31 -6.59 -22.04 1.97
CA ILE A 31 -5.17 -21.92 1.68
C ILE A 31 -4.82 -22.79 0.46
N VAL A 32 -4.24 -22.16 -0.56
CA VAL A 32 -3.81 -22.80 -1.81
C VAL A 32 -2.30 -22.71 -1.92
N ALA A 33 -1.61 -23.85 -1.91
CA ALA A 33 -0.17 -23.89 -2.16
C ALA A 33 0.12 -23.68 -3.66
N VAL A 34 1.05 -22.77 -3.98
CA VAL A 34 1.45 -22.44 -5.35
C VAL A 34 2.96 -22.48 -5.51
N GLU A 35 3.44 -22.78 -6.72
CA GLU A 35 4.87 -22.75 -7.06
C GLU A 35 5.34 -21.33 -7.47
N THR A 36 4.44 -20.55 -8.05
CA THR A 36 4.69 -19.20 -8.57
C THR A 36 3.62 -18.26 -8.04
N LEU A 37 4.03 -17.11 -7.50
CA LEU A 37 3.12 -16.05 -7.06
C LEU A 37 2.41 -15.48 -8.28
N SER A 38 1.11 -15.22 -8.16
CA SER A 38 0.28 -14.78 -9.28
C SER A 38 -0.90 -13.97 -8.79
N LEU A 39 -1.41 -13.05 -9.60
CA LEU A 39 -2.62 -12.29 -9.26
C LEU A 39 -3.77 -13.23 -8.84
N ASN A 40 -4.33 -13.03 -7.64
CA ASN A 40 -5.48 -13.78 -7.15
C ASN A 40 -6.70 -12.86 -7.03
N LEU A 41 -7.72 -13.13 -7.84
CA LEU A 41 -8.96 -12.35 -7.83
C LEU A 41 -10.05 -12.96 -6.92
N ASP A 42 -9.81 -14.13 -6.33
CA ASP A 42 -10.76 -14.84 -5.49
C ASP A 42 -10.44 -14.65 -4.01
N ASN A 43 -11.16 -13.72 -3.37
CA ASN A 43 -11.05 -13.45 -1.93
C ASN A 43 -11.36 -14.66 -1.03
N ASN A 44 -11.93 -15.75 -1.56
CA ASN A 44 -12.15 -16.99 -0.80
C ASN A 44 -10.92 -17.91 -0.81
N LYS A 45 -9.85 -17.53 -1.51
CA LYS A 45 -8.60 -18.28 -1.57
C LYS A 45 -7.46 -17.39 -1.12
N ARG A 46 -6.41 -18.03 -0.62
CA ARG A 46 -5.15 -17.37 -0.26
C ARG A 46 -4.00 -18.21 -0.76
N GLN A 47 -3.21 -17.64 -1.64
CA GLN A 47 -2.00 -18.29 -2.15
C GLN A 47 -0.89 -18.30 -1.10
N VAL A 48 -0.20 -19.43 -0.99
CA VAL A 48 1.01 -19.59 -0.18
C VAL A 48 2.08 -20.29 -1.00
N ALA A 49 3.31 -19.77 -0.98
CA ALA A 49 4.45 -20.38 -1.65
C ALA A 49 5.67 -20.42 -0.74
N THR A 50 6.48 -21.49 -0.82
CA THR A 50 7.78 -21.56 -0.15
C THR A 50 8.87 -21.28 -1.17
N LYS A 51 9.45 -20.07 -1.12
CA LYS A 51 10.52 -19.66 -2.03
C LYS A 51 11.36 -18.53 -1.47
N SER A 52 12.57 -18.36 -2.02
CA SER A 52 13.50 -17.31 -1.61
C SER A 52 12.89 -15.91 -1.81
N LEU A 53 13.44 -14.91 -1.10
CA LEU A 53 13.06 -13.52 -1.31
C LEU A 53 13.30 -13.10 -2.77
N GLU A 54 14.46 -13.45 -3.33
CA GLU A 54 14.84 -13.07 -4.69
C GLU A 54 13.86 -13.64 -5.73
N ASP A 55 13.53 -14.92 -5.61
CA ASP A 55 12.64 -15.56 -6.59
C ASP A 55 11.19 -15.12 -6.41
N GLY A 56 10.76 -14.80 -5.19
CA GLY A 56 9.45 -14.19 -4.98
C GLY A 56 9.36 -12.79 -5.58
N LEU A 57 10.38 -11.95 -5.40
CA LEU A 57 10.42 -10.62 -6.02
C LEU A 57 10.40 -10.68 -7.55
N LYS A 58 11.01 -11.70 -8.17
CA LYS A 58 10.90 -11.92 -9.62
C LYS A 58 9.45 -12.20 -10.04
N ASP A 59 8.72 -13.03 -9.29
CA ASP A 59 7.30 -13.27 -9.58
C ASP A 59 6.48 -11.99 -9.39
N LEU A 60 6.71 -11.22 -8.31
CA LEU A 60 5.97 -9.98 -8.07
C LEU A 60 6.25 -8.93 -9.14
N ALA A 61 7.49 -8.84 -9.64
CA ALA A 61 7.85 -7.98 -10.76
C ALA A 61 7.14 -8.39 -12.06
N GLU A 62 6.99 -9.70 -12.29
CA GLU A 62 6.22 -10.23 -13.42
C GLU A 62 4.72 -9.90 -13.30
N ILE A 63 4.15 -9.98 -12.09
CA ILE A 63 2.78 -9.51 -11.82
C ILE A 63 2.69 -8.01 -12.12
N ALA A 64 3.59 -7.19 -11.57
CA ALA A 64 3.61 -5.74 -11.83
C ALA A 64 3.66 -5.41 -13.33
N ARG A 65 4.40 -6.22 -14.11
CA ARG A 65 4.56 -6.05 -15.56
C ARG A 65 3.32 -6.42 -16.37
N THR A 66 2.55 -7.41 -15.93
CA THR A 66 1.54 -8.08 -16.76
C THR A 66 0.11 -7.94 -16.26
N ALA A 67 -0.08 -7.70 -14.97
CA ALA A 67 -1.40 -7.54 -14.36
C ALA A 67 -2.00 -6.17 -14.66
N ASP A 68 -3.32 -6.10 -14.56
CA ASP A 68 -4.13 -4.88 -14.63
C ASP A 68 -4.63 -4.44 -13.24
N GLN A 69 -4.27 -5.16 -12.17
CA GLN A 69 -4.78 -4.99 -10.82
C GLN A 69 -3.65 -5.07 -9.80
N GLU A 70 -3.78 -4.29 -8.71
CA GLU A 70 -2.90 -4.41 -7.55
C GLU A 70 -2.98 -5.79 -6.93
N GLU A 71 -1.97 -6.14 -6.13
CA GLU A 71 -1.93 -7.34 -5.30
C GLU A 71 -0.95 -7.12 -4.14
N ALA A 72 -1.09 -7.87 -3.05
CA ALA A 72 -0.17 -7.78 -1.92
C ALA A 72 0.22 -9.15 -1.35
N TYR A 73 1.51 -9.33 -1.08
CA TYR A 73 2.05 -10.53 -0.44
C TYR A 73 2.92 -10.21 0.77
N ALA A 74 2.82 -11.01 1.81
CA ALA A 74 3.73 -11.02 2.94
C ALA A 74 4.81 -12.09 2.76
N PHE A 75 6.07 -11.73 2.94
CA PHE A 75 7.20 -12.63 3.03
C PHE A 75 7.64 -12.81 4.49
N LEU A 76 7.85 -14.06 4.89
CA LEU A 76 8.31 -14.47 6.20
C LEU A 76 9.77 -14.96 6.11
N PRO A 77 10.77 -14.17 6.52
CA PRO A 77 12.17 -14.50 6.29
C PRO A 77 12.64 -15.80 6.96
N GLN A 78 12.10 -16.16 8.13
CA GLN A 78 12.56 -17.34 8.87
C GLN A 78 12.13 -18.66 8.20
N THR A 79 10.99 -18.65 7.51
CA THR A 79 10.41 -19.83 6.86
C THR A 79 10.52 -19.79 5.34
N GLN A 80 10.96 -18.67 4.77
CA GLN A 80 10.95 -18.41 3.32
C GLN A 80 9.57 -18.64 2.70
N GLU A 81 8.53 -18.20 3.41
CA GLU A 81 7.15 -18.37 2.99
C GLU A 81 6.59 -17.03 2.51
N TRP A 82 5.92 -17.08 1.37
CA TRP A 82 5.13 -16.00 0.80
C TRP A 82 3.66 -16.32 1.03
N ILE A 83 2.91 -15.35 1.54
CA ILE A 83 1.50 -15.49 1.88
C ILE A 83 0.78 -14.31 1.27
N GLU A 84 -0.21 -14.56 0.44
CA GLU A 84 -1.08 -13.50 -0.06
C GLU A 84 -1.76 -12.80 1.12
N VAL A 85 -1.69 -11.48 1.15
CA VAL A 85 -2.35 -10.61 2.13
C VAL A 85 -3.21 -9.55 1.47
N GLY A 86 -3.28 -9.54 0.14
CA GLY A 86 -4.23 -8.75 -0.61
C GLY A 86 -5.67 -9.23 -0.39
N VAL A 87 -6.58 -8.27 -0.32
CA VAL A 87 -8.02 -8.48 -0.40
C VAL A 87 -8.52 -7.58 -1.50
N ASN A 88 -9.05 -8.20 -2.55
CA ASN A 88 -9.65 -7.52 -3.67
C ASN A 88 -10.86 -6.70 -3.18
N GLU A 89 -10.84 -5.39 -3.39
CA GLU A 89 -11.93 -4.51 -2.97
C GLU A 89 -13.19 -4.61 -3.87
N ASN A 90 -13.11 -5.33 -5.00
CA ASN A 90 -14.23 -5.58 -5.91
C ASN A 90 -15.18 -6.67 -5.40
N ASP A 91 -15.71 -6.53 -4.19
CA ASP A 91 -16.93 -7.25 -3.79
C ASP A 91 -18.16 -6.48 -4.30
N ASP A 92 -18.87 -7.02 -5.31
CA ASP A 92 -20.24 -6.82 -5.87
C ASP A 92 -21.07 -5.51 -5.66
N LYS A 93 -20.61 -4.53 -4.88
CA LYS A 93 -21.27 -3.28 -4.51
C LYS A 93 -20.47 -2.04 -4.93
N PHE A 94 -19.19 -2.21 -5.24
CA PHE A 94 -18.34 -1.18 -5.81
C PHE A 94 -18.05 -1.56 -7.26
N ASN A 95 -18.84 -1.04 -8.20
CA ASN A 95 -18.44 -0.99 -9.60
C ASN A 95 -16.99 -0.48 -9.63
N GLY A 96 -16.07 -1.32 -10.11
CA GLY A 96 -14.63 -1.22 -9.89
C GLY A 96 -14.12 0.21 -9.78
N ASN A 97 -13.30 0.47 -8.76
CA ASN A 97 -12.74 1.79 -8.49
C ASN A 97 -12.24 2.41 -9.80
N VAL A 98 -12.96 3.41 -10.28
CA VAL A 98 -12.62 4.08 -11.53
C VAL A 98 -11.60 5.13 -11.16
N TYR A 99 -10.34 4.91 -11.54
CA TYR A 99 -9.35 5.97 -11.48
C TYR A 99 -9.66 6.96 -12.59
N CYS A 100 -10.13 8.15 -12.19
CA CYS A 100 -10.45 9.23 -13.11
C CYS A 100 -9.37 10.30 -13.03
N HIS A 101 -8.48 10.36 -14.04
CA HIS A 101 -7.55 11.46 -14.23
C HIS A 101 -8.02 12.32 -15.40
N GLN A 102 -8.27 13.61 -15.15
CA GLN A 102 -8.67 14.59 -16.18
C GLN A 102 -9.88 14.17 -17.04
N GLY A 103 -10.83 13.42 -16.46
CA GLY A 103 -12.04 12.97 -17.15
C GLY A 103 -11.88 11.67 -17.93
N GLN A 104 -10.67 11.10 -17.99
CA GLN A 104 -10.45 9.72 -18.43
C GLN A 104 -10.48 8.81 -17.21
N CYS A 105 -11.43 7.88 -17.26
CA CYS A 105 -11.84 7.04 -16.16
C CYS A 105 -11.54 5.59 -16.56
N VAL A 106 -10.58 4.96 -15.91
CA VAL A 106 -10.20 3.57 -16.19
C VAL A 106 -10.37 2.74 -14.93
N GLY A 107 -10.95 1.56 -15.09
CA GLY A 107 -11.10 0.62 -13.98
C GLY A 107 -9.73 0.24 -13.45
N TYR A 108 -9.49 0.55 -12.18
CA TYR A 108 -8.29 0.17 -11.45
C TYR A 108 -8.75 -0.56 -10.20
N THR A 109 -8.51 -1.86 -10.14
CA THR A 109 -8.87 -2.62 -8.94
C THR A 109 -7.81 -2.36 -7.89
N LYS A 110 -8.26 -1.77 -6.78
CA LYS A 110 -7.45 -1.58 -5.60
C LYS A 110 -7.41 -2.86 -4.78
N VAL A 111 -6.27 -3.12 -4.18
CA VAL A 111 -6.14 -4.18 -3.18
C VAL A 111 -5.89 -3.55 -1.82
N SER A 112 -6.69 -3.99 -0.84
CA SER A 112 -6.42 -3.67 0.55
C SER A 112 -5.57 -4.76 1.17
N ILE A 113 -4.66 -4.41 2.08
CA ILE A 113 -3.96 -5.41 2.90
C ILE A 113 -4.90 -5.88 4.01
N ASP A 114 -5.09 -7.20 4.11
CA ASP A 114 -5.77 -7.90 5.20
C ASP A 114 -5.08 -7.65 6.54
N SER A 115 -5.57 -6.66 7.28
CA SER A 115 -5.02 -6.25 8.57
C SER A 115 -5.13 -7.37 9.62
N ASP A 116 -6.19 -8.18 9.60
CA ASP A 116 -6.36 -9.29 10.55
C ASP A 116 -5.31 -10.38 10.32
N LYS A 117 -5.05 -10.72 9.04
CA LYS A 117 -3.97 -11.64 8.70
C LYS A 117 -2.62 -11.05 9.07
N LEU A 118 -2.37 -9.79 8.75
CA LEU A 118 -1.09 -9.15 9.06
C LEU A 118 -0.83 -9.16 10.57
N GLU A 119 -1.83 -8.87 11.39
CA GLU A 119 -1.76 -8.97 12.84
C GLU A 119 -1.45 -10.42 13.29
N GLU A 120 -2.09 -11.42 12.70
CA GLU A 120 -1.82 -12.84 12.98
C GLU A 120 -0.36 -13.20 12.69
N LEU A 121 0.18 -12.75 11.55
CA LEU A 121 1.58 -13.00 11.16
C LEU A 121 2.55 -12.31 12.11
N MET A 122 2.31 -11.04 12.45
CA MET A 122 3.17 -10.27 13.36
C MET A 122 3.20 -10.83 14.79
N LYS A 123 2.15 -11.53 15.23
CA LYS A 123 2.14 -12.24 16.52
C LYS A 123 3.05 -13.47 16.54
N LYS A 124 3.27 -14.10 15.39
CA LYS A 124 3.97 -15.39 15.26
C LYS A 124 5.40 -15.24 14.75
N HIS A 125 5.67 -14.16 14.02
CA HIS A 125 6.95 -13.95 13.35
C HIS A 125 7.59 -12.63 13.84
N PRO A 126 8.91 -12.64 14.13
CA PRO A 126 9.59 -11.42 14.58
C PRO A 126 9.81 -10.43 13.44
N GLU A 127 9.70 -10.86 12.18
CA GLU A 127 9.79 -10.00 11.01
C GLU A 127 8.78 -10.44 9.95
N VAL A 128 8.01 -9.49 9.43
CA VAL A 128 7.12 -9.69 8.28
C VAL A 128 7.43 -8.59 7.26
N ARG A 129 7.55 -8.96 6.00
CA ARG A 129 7.74 -8.00 4.91
C ARG A 129 6.54 -8.02 3.99
N VAL A 130 5.80 -6.92 3.87
CA VAL A 130 4.63 -6.84 2.98
C VAL A 130 5.03 -6.12 1.72
N TYR A 131 4.78 -6.73 0.57
CA TYR A 131 5.04 -6.20 -0.75
C TYR A 131 3.72 -5.92 -1.44
N HIS A 132 3.44 -4.64 -1.67
CA HIS A 132 2.31 -4.13 -2.44
C HIS A 132 2.75 -3.93 -3.89
N ILE A 133 1.99 -4.44 -4.83
CA ILE A 133 2.34 -4.47 -6.25
C ILE A 133 1.57 -3.37 -6.97
N HIS A 134 2.30 -2.45 -7.62
CA HIS A 134 1.70 -1.43 -8.48
C HIS A 134 1.86 -1.86 -9.95
N PRO A 135 0.76 -2.17 -10.66
CA PRO A 135 0.83 -2.55 -12.07
C PRO A 135 1.40 -1.44 -12.95
N THR A 136 2.31 -1.76 -13.86
CA THR A 136 2.97 -0.77 -14.74
C THR A 136 2.42 -0.77 -16.17
N ASP A 137 1.77 -1.85 -16.63
CA ASP A 137 1.23 -1.95 -17.99
C ASP A 137 0.20 -0.85 -18.29
N PHE A 138 -0.64 -0.55 -17.30
CA PHE A 138 -1.60 0.54 -17.39
C PHE A 138 -0.93 1.91 -17.55
N ALA A 139 0.06 2.21 -16.70
CA ALA A 139 0.83 3.44 -16.74
C ALA A 139 1.48 3.64 -18.12
N LYS A 140 2.07 2.59 -18.69
CA LYS A 140 2.69 2.62 -20.02
C LYS A 140 1.71 3.00 -21.11
N LYS A 141 0.48 2.48 -21.07
CA LYS A 141 -0.58 2.82 -22.03
C LYS A 141 -0.99 4.29 -21.93
N LEU A 142 -1.18 4.81 -20.71
CA LEU A 142 -1.48 6.23 -20.49
C LEU A 142 -0.35 7.14 -20.99
N ILE A 143 0.89 6.81 -20.65
CA ILE A 143 2.09 7.55 -21.09
C ILE A 143 2.13 7.61 -22.62
N ALA A 144 1.95 6.47 -23.30
CA ALA A 144 1.92 6.42 -24.76
C ALA A 144 0.78 7.27 -25.35
N GLU A 145 -0.38 7.31 -24.68
CA GLU A 145 -1.51 8.15 -25.09
C GLU A 145 -1.17 9.64 -24.98
N TYR A 146 -0.58 10.10 -23.87
CA TYR A 146 -0.18 11.49 -23.68
C TYR A 146 0.77 11.96 -24.79
N PHE A 147 1.77 11.15 -25.15
CA PHE A 147 2.68 11.46 -26.25
C PHE A 147 2.00 11.42 -27.61
N SER A 148 1.07 10.49 -27.85
CA SER A 148 0.26 10.48 -29.08
C SER A 148 -0.60 11.73 -29.23
N GLN A 149 -1.20 12.22 -28.13
CA GLN A 149 -1.97 13.46 -28.12
C GLN A 149 -1.09 14.68 -28.39
N ALA A 150 0.12 14.72 -27.84
CA ALA A 150 1.08 15.78 -28.13
C ALA A 150 1.52 15.81 -29.60
N GLN A 151 1.80 14.65 -30.20
CA GLN A 151 2.14 14.55 -31.63
C GLN A 151 0.99 15.02 -32.54
N LYS A 152 -0.26 14.85 -32.12
CA LYS A 152 -1.46 15.31 -32.84
C LYS A 152 -1.76 16.80 -32.61
N GLY A 153 -1.02 17.48 -31.71
CA GLY A 153 -1.26 18.88 -31.34
C GLY A 153 -2.44 19.08 -30.39
N ASN A 154 -2.96 18.01 -29.78
CA ASN A 154 -4.10 18.04 -28.85
C ASN A 154 -3.67 18.28 -27.39
N LEU A 155 -2.38 18.11 -27.09
CA LEU A 155 -1.79 18.33 -25.78
C LEU A 155 -0.45 19.05 -25.97
N ASP A 156 -0.12 20.01 -25.08
CA ASP A 156 1.21 20.62 -25.11
C ASP A 156 2.27 19.58 -24.77
N GLN A 157 3.42 19.61 -25.44
CA GLN A 157 4.47 18.62 -25.22
C GLN A 157 4.97 18.62 -23.76
N ARG A 158 5.05 19.79 -23.13
CA ARG A 158 5.42 19.92 -21.71
C ARG A 158 4.37 19.29 -20.81
N ASP A 159 3.09 19.46 -21.13
CA ASP A 159 1.99 18.86 -20.36
C ASP A 159 1.99 17.34 -20.50
N ALA A 160 2.24 16.81 -21.70
CA ALA A 160 2.39 15.36 -21.91
C ALA A 160 3.54 14.78 -21.06
N TYR A 161 4.69 15.46 -21.03
CA TYR A 161 5.79 15.07 -20.15
C TYR A 161 5.42 15.12 -18.67
N PHE A 162 4.71 16.16 -18.25
CA PHE A 162 4.29 16.32 -16.86
C PHE A 162 3.32 15.22 -16.42
N GLN A 163 2.37 14.83 -17.28
CA GLN A 163 1.43 13.75 -17.02
C GLN A 163 2.12 12.38 -17.02
N ALA A 164 2.96 12.10 -18.02
CA ALA A 164 3.70 10.83 -18.10
C ALA A 164 4.53 10.57 -16.83
N ARG A 165 5.17 11.62 -16.29
CA ARG A 165 5.91 11.53 -15.02
C ARG A 165 5.01 11.19 -13.85
N GLN A 166 3.83 11.81 -13.73
CA GLN A 166 2.93 11.52 -12.62
C GLN A 166 2.55 10.04 -12.59
N GLU A 167 2.38 9.41 -13.76
CA GLU A 167 2.12 7.97 -13.85
C GLU A 167 3.33 7.15 -13.39
N VAL A 168 4.55 7.49 -13.85
CA VAL A 168 5.78 6.81 -13.40
C VAL A 168 5.96 6.92 -11.88
N ASP A 169 5.78 8.11 -11.33
CA ASP A 169 5.91 8.37 -9.89
C ASP A 169 4.77 7.70 -9.10
N PHE A 170 3.54 7.65 -9.63
CA PHE A 170 2.41 6.99 -8.99
C PHE A 170 2.61 5.48 -8.90
N HIS A 171 3.07 4.86 -9.99
CA HIS A 171 3.25 3.41 -10.07
C HIS A 171 4.61 2.93 -9.55
N GLY A 172 5.61 3.81 -9.44
CA GLY A 172 6.96 3.46 -9.01
C GLY A 172 7.32 3.84 -7.58
N LEU A 173 6.49 4.64 -6.89
CA LEU A 173 6.75 5.10 -5.52
C LEU A 173 5.60 4.73 -4.58
N PRO A 174 5.87 4.62 -3.26
CA PRO A 174 4.81 4.50 -2.26
C PRO A 174 3.76 5.60 -2.40
N SER A 175 2.49 5.21 -2.37
CA SER A 175 1.38 6.16 -2.31
C SER A 175 1.30 6.83 -0.93
N THR A 176 0.44 7.85 -0.81
CA THR A 176 0.13 8.42 0.51
C THR A 176 -0.46 7.36 1.43
N ASP A 177 -1.28 6.47 0.89
CA ASP A 177 -1.94 5.43 1.67
C ASP A 177 -0.95 4.34 2.12
N ASP A 178 0.03 3.96 1.28
CA ASP A 178 1.10 3.03 1.67
C ASP A 178 1.92 3.57 2.85
N LEU A 179 2.28 4.85 2.80
CA LEU A 179 3.04 5.51 3.87
C LEU A 179 2.19 5.69 5.14
N LEU A 180 0.91 6.04 5.00
CA LEU A 180 0.01 6.12 6.15
C LEU A 180 -0.24 4.75 6.77
N LYS A 181 -0.27 3.70 5.95
CA LYS A 181 -0.49 2.34 6.41
C LYS A 181 0.67 1.88 7.27
N ILE A 182 1.93 2.13 6.89
CA ILE A 182 3.05 1.79 7.77
C ILE A 182 3.00 2.56 9.10
N PHE A 183 2.68 3.85 9.08
CA PHE A 183 2.60 4.64 10.31
C PHE A 183 1.45 4.20 11.23
N GLY A 184 0.32 3.77 10.66
CA GLY A 184 -0.85 3.32 11.40
C GLY A 184 -0.74 1.87 11.88
N ASP A 185 -0.46 0.95 10.95
CA ASP A 185 -0.35 -0.48 11.23
C ASP A 185 0.82 -0.76 12.16
N GLU A 186 1.99 -0.13 11.98
CA GLU A 186 3.10 -0.36 12.90
C GLU A 186 2.79 0.10 14.32
N ARG A 187 2.04 1.20 14.52
CA ARG A 187 1.61 1.59 15.88
C ARG A 187 0.83 0.46 16.54
N ASP A 188 -0.12 -0.12 15.82
CA ASP A 188 -0.99 -1.17 16.35
C ASP A 188 -0.20 -2.49 16.51
N ILE A 189 0.72 -2.78 15.59
CA ILE A 189 1.61 -3.94 15.63
C ILE A 189 2.61 -3.87 16.79
N TYR A 190 3.27 -2.73 17.04
CA TYR A 190 4.22 -2.58 18.16
C TYR A 190 3.55 -2.72 19.52
N SER A 191 2.25 -2.45 19.61
CA SER A 191 1.47 -2.74 20.82
C SER A 191 1.34 -4.25 21.09
N ILE A 192 1.45 -5.07 20.05
CA ILE A 192 1.25 -6.53 20.09
C ILE A 192 2.59 -7.28 20.10
N ASN A 193 3.56 -6.81 19.32
CA ASN A 193 4.91 -7.36 19.23
C ASN A 193 5.94 -6.21 19.30
N PRO A 194 6.37 -5.79 20.50
CA PRO A 194 7.30 -4.67 20.68
C PRO A 194 8.68 -4.87 20.04
N GLN A 195 9.04 -6.12 19.73
CA GLN A 195 10.28 -6.49 19.05
C GLN A 195 10.06 -6.86 17.58
N GLY A 196 8.82 -6.80 17.11
CA GLY A 196 8.46 -7.10 15.75
C GLY A 196 9.01 -6.06 14.79
N LYS A 197 9.35 -6.51 13.59
CA LYS A 197 9.73 -5.64 12.48
C LYS A 197 8.75 -5.83 11.33
N LEU A 198 8.04 -4.77 10.97
CA LEU A 198 7.34 -4.70 9.70
C LEU A 198 8.25 -4.00 8.70
N VAL A 199 8.28 -4.51 7.48
CA VAL A 199 8.87 -3.83 6.33
C VAL A 199 7.80 -3.78 5.26
N MET A 200 7.45 -2.60 4.80
CA MET A 200 6.57 -2.45 3.65
C MET A 200 7.43 -2.28 2.39
N GLY A 201 6.93 -2.72 1.25
CA GLY A 201 7.58 -2.59 -0.03
C GLY A 201 6.58 -2.29 -1.11
N VAL A 202 6.92 -1.37 -2.02
CA VAL A 202 6.22 -1.21 -3.29
C VAL A 202 7.05 -1.87 -4.37
N VAL A 203 6.42 -2.79 -5.10
CA VAL A 203 7.02 -3.52 -6.23
C VAL A 203 6.51 -2.91 -7.52
N ALA A 204 7.46 -2.49 -8.36
CA ALA A 204 7.25 -2.20 -9.77
C ALA A 204 7.95 -3.26 -10.63
N GLU A 205 7.73 -3.21 -11.94
CA GLU A 205 8.30 -4.18 -12.89
C GLU A 205 9.82 -4.37 -12.82
N ASP A 206 10.56 -3.32 -12.46
CA ASP A 206 12.03 -3.30 -12.52
C ASP A 206 12.69 -2.97 -11.18
N SER A 207 11.89 -2.77 -10.13
CA SER A 207 12.39 -2.24 -8.88
C SER A 207 11.48 -2.52 -7.69
N VAL A 208 12.08 -2.40 -6.51
CA VAL A 208 11.42 -2.42 -5.23
C VAL A 208 11.87 -1.22 -4.40
N ILE A 209 10.92 -0.54 -3.80
CA ILE A 209 11.18 0.45 -2.74
C ILE A 209 10.64 -0.12 -1.45
N THR A 210 11.53 -0.41 -0.49
CA THR A 210 11.11 -0.83 0.85
C THR A 210 11.25 0.29 1.85
N PHE A 211 10.38 0.30 2.85
CA PHE A 211 10.37 1.27 3.92
C PHE A 211 9.92 0.65 5.23
N SER A 212 10.51 1.10 6.33
CA SER A 212 10.22 0.68 7.71
C SER A 212 10.41 1.84 8.67
N LEU A 213 9.70 1.86 9.81
CA LEU A 213 10.02 2.86 10.84
C LEU A 213 11.43 2.66 11.39
N THR A 214 12.09 3.76 11.72
CA THR A 214 13.29 3.75 12.56
C THR A 214 12.89 3.61 14.03
N ASP A 215 13.84 3.32 14.93
CA ASP A 215 13.60 3.36 16.38
C ASP A 215 12.95 4.67 16.85
N TYR A 216 13.34 5.80 16.25
CA TYR A 216 12.73 7.10 16.55
C TYR A 216 11.30 7.20 16.03
N GLY A 217 11.04 6.71 14.82
CA GLY A 217 9.69 6.63 14.24
C GLY A 217 8.75 5.78 15.08
N ILE A 218 9.20 4.60 15.49
CA ILE A 218 8.46 3.67 16.36
C ILE A 218 8.01 4.36 17.64
N ASN A 219 8.95 5.01 18.34
CA ASN A 219 8.63 5.72 19.58
C ASN A 219 7.69 6.91 19.33
N TYR A 220 7.95 7.71 18.30
CA TYR A 220 7.15 8.90 18.00
C TYR A 220 5.69 8.57 17.67
N PHE A 221 5.45 7.55 16.83
CA PHE A 221 4.10 7.14 16.43
C PHE A 221 3.43 6.26 17.49
N GLY A 222 4.20 5.46 18.25
CA GLY A 222 3.71 4.66 19.37
C GLY A 222 3.13 5.51 20.52
N GLU A 223 3.74 6.66 20.80
CA GLU A 223 3.23 7.61 21.81
C GLU A 223 2.13 8.54 21.27
N MET A 224 1.83 8.47 19.98
CA MET A 224 0.85 9.35 19.33
C MET A 224 -0.57 8.91 19.65
N GLY A 225 -1.22 9.63 20.58
CA GLY A 225 -2.64 9.43 20.86
C GLY A 225 -3.54 9.60 19.63
N TRP A 226 -4.70 8.92 19.63
CA TRP A 226 -5.63 8.84 18.49
C TRP A 226 -5.96 10.17 17.82
N PHE A 227 -6.26 11.23 18.59
CA PHE A 227 -6.59 12.54 18.02
C PHE A 227 -5.42 13.17 17.26
N LYS A 228 -4.19 13.02 17.77
CA LYS A 228 -2.98 13.51 17.11
C LYS A 228 -2.69 12.71 15.84
N TRP A 229 -2.94 11.40 15.87
CA TRP A 229 -2.89 10.53 14.68
C TRP A 229 -3.87 10.96 13.59
N GLN A 230 -5.14 11.24 13.94
CA GLN A 230 -6.13 11.70 12.97
C GLN A 230 -5.76 13.06 12.34
N SER A 231 -5.22 13.98 13.14
CA SER A 231 -4.70 15.25 12.63
C SER A 231 -3.54 15.02 11.66
N PHE A 232 -2.55 14.22 12.07
CA PHE A 232 -1.40 13.87 11.23
C PHE A 232 -1.84 13.26 9.91
N ARG A 233 -2.74 12.27 9.94
CA ARG A 233 -3.29 11.61 8.74
C ARG A 233 -3.96 12.61 7.79
N THR A 234 -4.73 13.55 8.33
CA THR A 234 -5.45 14.54 7.53
C THR A 234 -4.50 15.52 6.84
N ASP A 235 -3.41 15.89 7.51
CA ASP A 235 -2.42 16.87 7.02
C ASP A 235 -1.31 16.23 6.17
N PHE A 236 -1.09 14.92 6.31
CA PHE A 236 -0.07 14.20 5.56
C PHE A 236 -0.39 14.23 4.06
N ARG A 237 0.57 14.70 3.28
CA ARG A 237 0.50 14.75 1.82
C ARG A 237 1.84 14.32 1.28
N ARG A 238 1.85 13.17 0.61
CA ARG A 238 3.01 12.65 -0.10
C ARG A 238 3.63 13.73 -0.98
N ASP A 239 2.81 14.45 -1.75
CA ASP A 239 3.27 15.44 -2.71
C ASP A 239 4.06 16.60 -2.07
N ARG A 240 3.87 16.90 -0.78
CA ARG A 240 4.69 17.90 -0.06
C ARG A 240 6.12 17.43 0.17
N PHE A 241 6.36 16.12 0.25
CA PHE A 241 7.70 15.54 0.36
C PHE A 241 8.39 15.48 -1.01
N PHE A 242 7.65 15.20 -2.07
CA PHE A 242 8.22 15.08 -3.42
C PHE A 242 8.40 16.42 -4.15
N GLN A 243 7.69 17.47 -3.74
CA GLN A 243 7.87 18.82 -4.29
C GLN A 243 9.29 19.39 -4.11
N THR A 244 10.07 18.88 -3.16
CA THR A 244 11.44 19.36 -2.89
C THR A 244 12.51 18.64 -3.69
N ILE A 245 12.15 17.59 -4.43
CA ILE A 245 13.08 16.82 -5.25
C ILE A 245 13.51 17.65 -6.46
N PRO A 246 14.79 18.08 -6.54
CA PRO A 246 15.28 18.90 -7.64
C PRO A 246 15.01 18.20 -8.97
N TRP A 247 14.34 18.93 -9.87
CA TRP A 247 14.08 18.49 -11.22
C TRP A 247 15.39 18.21 -11.95
N THR A 248 15.64 16.95 -12.30
CA THR A 248 16.55 16.61 -13.39
C THR A 248 15.70 16.12 -14.56
N PRO A 249 15.87 16.68 -15.77
CA PRO A 249 15.20 16.17 -16.97
C PRO A 249 15.74 14.80 -17.43
N SER A 250 16.50 14.09 -16.60
CA SER A 250 16.90 12.72 -16.88
C SER A 250 15.69 11.80 -16.73
N PHE A 251 15.38 11.06 -17.79
CA PHE A 251 14.47 9.91 -17.80
C PHE A 251 15.01 8.71 -17.01
N ASP A 252 16.10 8.91 -16.25
CA ASP A 252 16.65 7.88 -15.42
C ASP A 252 15.71 7.68 -14.22
N SER A 253 14.78 6.74 -14.37
CA SER A 253 13.85 6.34 -13.33
C SER A 253 14.58 5.89 -12.07
N ASP A 254 15.81 5.37 -12.19
CA ASP A 254 16.59 4.93 -11.03
C ASP A 254 17.05 6.14 -10.23
N GLN A 255 17.65 7.15 -10.87
CA GLN A 255 18.10 8.36 -10.18
C GLN A 255 16.94 9.06 -9.44
N ASN A 256 15.76 9.13 -10.07
CA ASN A 256 14.58 9.73 -9.46
C ASN A 256 14.07 8.91 -8.26
N ARG A 257 14.07 7.57 -8.36
CA ARG A 257 13.68 6.66 -7.27
C ARG A 257 14.70 6.67 -6.12
N GLU A 258 15.99 6.77 -6.41
CA GLU A 258 17.04 6.92 -5.41
C GLU A 258 16.87 8.23 -4.64
N MET A 259 16.73 9.35 -5.35
CA MET A 259 16.52 10.66 -4.74
C MET A 259 15.20 10.74 -3.96
N ALA A 260 14.16 10.05 -4.43
CA ALA A 260 12.91 9.83 -3.71
C ALA A 260 13.14 9.09 -2.39
N CYS A 261 13.90 8.00 -2.40
CA CYS A 261 14.24 7.24 -1.21
C CYS A 261 15.07 8.07 -0.23
N GLU A 262 16.05 8.85 -0.72
CA GLU A 262 16.83 9.76 0.11
C GLU A 262 15.95 10.83 0.77
N THR A 263 14.99 11.39 0.02
CA THR A 263 14.09 12.44 0.51
C THR A 263 13.08 11.90 1.53
N LEU A 264 12.57 10.68 1.31
CA LEU A 264 11.66 10.03 2.25
C LEU A 264 12.39 9.48 3.49
N SER A 265 13.66 9.10 3.34
CA SER A 265 14.48 8.66 4.45
C SER A 265 14.74 9.82 5.41
N GLY A 266 14.59 9.55 6.70
CA GLY A 266 14.77 10.59 7.70
C GLY A 266 14.65 10.05 9.11
N PRO A 267 14.40 10.94 10.09
CA PRO A 267 14.31 10.53 11.48
C PRO A 267 13.25 9.47 11.74
N TYR A 268 12.14 9.47 10.99
CA TYR A 268 11.00 8.57 11.23
C TYR A 268 11.03 7.30 10.39
N LEU A 269 11.56 7.37 9.17
CA LEU A 269 11.42 6.32 8.17
C LEU A 269 12.79 6.00 7.57
N GLN A 270 13.09 4.72 7.45
CA GLN A 270 14.19 4.22 6.64
C GLN A 270 13.61 3.74 5.31
N VAL A 271 14.10 4.28 4.19
CA VAL A 271 13.66 3.88 2.84
C VAL A 271 14.86 3.39 2.04
N THR A 272 14.70 2.30 1.31
CA THR A 272 15.74 1.74 0.45
C THR A 272 15.21 1.43 -0.93
N TYR A 273 16.01 1.76 -1.94
CA TYR A 273 15.77 1.40 -3.33
C TYR A 273 16.55 0.14 -3.69
N GLN A 274 15.91 -0.77 -4.42
CA GLN A 274 16.55 -1.92 -5.03
C GLN A 274 16.08 -2.05 -6.48
N ARG A 275 17.01 -1.98 -7.43
CA ARG A 275 16.76 -2.41 -8.81
C ARG A 275 16.67 -3.93 -8.86
N LEU A 276 15.64 -4.44 -9.52
CA LEU A 276 15.51 -5.87 -9.82
C LEU A 276 16.23 -6.11 -11.15
N ASN A 277 17.23 -7.00 -11.16
CA ASN A 277 18.01 -7.32 -12.35
C ASN A 277 17.15 -8.04 -13.39
N ASN A 278 16.34 -7.31 -14.13
CA ASN A 278 15.70 -7.79 -15.35
C ASN A 278 16.66 -7.51 -16.51
N SER A 279 17.11 -8.58 -17.15
CA SER A 279 18.12 -8.58 -18.22
C SER A 279 17.69 -7.89 -19.53
N ASN A 280 16.60 -7.13 -19.53
CA ASN A 280 16.11 -6.35 -20.65
C ASN A 280 15.73 -4.94 -20.16
N SER A 281 16.67 -3.99 -20.18
CA SER A 281 16.37 -2.59 -19.87
C SER A 281 15.46 -1.99 -20.95
N LEU A 282 14.47 -1.20 -20.52
CA LEU A 282 13.57 -0.41 -21.38
C LEU A 282 14.29 0.67 -22.21
N GLU A 283 15.62 0.81 -22.08
CA GLU A 283 16.44 1.76 -22.85
C GLU A 283 16.35 1.52 -24.38
N ASP A 284 15.87 0.37 -24.82
CA ASP A 284 15.73 0.04 -26.24
C ASP A 284 14.34 0.38 -26.85
N THR A 285 13.40 0.98 -26.10
CA THR A 285 11.99 1.07 -26.56
C THR A 285 11.40 2.49 -26.74
N PHE A 286 12.17 3.57 -26.59
CA PHE A 286 11.68 4.93 -26.90
C PHE A 286 12.69 5.77 -27.68
#